data_AF-A0A6B3EB86-F1
#
_entry.id   AF-A0A6B3EB86-F1
#
_cell.length_a   1.000
_cell.length_b   1.000
_cell.length_c   1.000
_cell.angle_alpha   90.00
_cell.angle_beta   90.00
_cell.angle_gamma   90.00
#
_symmetry.space_group_name_H-M   'P 1'
#
loop_
_entity.id
_entity.type
_entity.pdbx_description
1 polymer ?
#
loop_
_entity_poly.entity_id
_entity_poly.type
_entity_poly.pdbx_seq_one_letter_code
_entity_poly.pdbx_strand_id
1 'polypeptide(L)'
;VTNRDMAFETDRSRKVREVMTPMPLVTGKVGISGVDAMGLLRRHKIEKLPLVDDAGVLKGLITVKDFVKAEKYPNAAKDAEGRLLVGAAVGVAGDAFERAQALVAAGADFIIVDTAHGHSRLVGDMVAKIKSNAPGVDVIGGNIATREGAQALVD
;
A
#
# COMPACT_ATOMS: atom_id res chain seq x y z
N VAL A 1 -15.80 15.01 7.82
CA VAL A 1 -16.08 15.81 6.60
C VAL A 1 -15.92 14.92 5.37
N THR A 2 -16.78 15.09 4.38
CA THR A 2 -16.88 14.31 3.15
C THR A 2 -17.14 15.22 1.96
N ASN A 3 -17.10 14.68 0.75
CA ASN A 3 -17.46 15.44 -0.45
C ASN A 3 -18.88 16.03 -0.36
N ARG A 4 -19.83 15.34 0.31
CA ARG A 4 -21.20 15.85 0.47
C ARG A 4 -21.25 17.11 1.32
N ASP A 5 -20.42 17.17 2.37
CA ASP A 5 -20.34 18.33 3.26
C ASP A 5 -19.73 19.55 2.53
N MET A 6 -18.82 19.30 1.59
CA MET A 6 -18.12 20.34 0.83
C MET A 6 -18.80 20.73 -0.50
N ALA A 7 -19.72 19.91 -1.02
CA ALA A 7 -20.26 20.07 -2.37
C ALA A 7 -21.00 21.40 -2.59
N PHE A 8 -21.54 21.98 -1.52
CA PHE A 8 -22.28 23.23 -1.55
C PHE A 8 -21.54 24.38 -0.84
N GLU A 9 -20.30 24.14 -0.41
CA GLU A 9 -19.50 25.13 0.29
C GLU A 9 -18.74 26.01 -0.70
N THR A 10 -19.10 27.29 -0.75
CA THR A 10 -18.47 28.28 -1.63
C THR A 10 -17.37 29.07 -0.91
N ASP A 11 -17.45 29.22 0.42
CA ASP A 11 -16.46 29.93 1.21
C ASP A 11 -15.39 28.98 1.73
N ARG A 12 -14.19 29.08 1.14
CA ARG A 12 -13.03 28.26 1.48
C ARG A 12 -12.30 28.72 2.74
N SER A 13 -12.68 29.85 3.34
CA SER A 13 -12.08 30.37 4.57
C SER A 13 -12.71 29.78 5.85
N ARG A 14 -13.89 29.16 5.74
CA ARG A 14 -14.61 28.55 6.86
C ARG A 14 -13.78 27.43 7.50
N LYS A 15 -13.88 27.32 8.83
CA LYS A 15 -13.18 26.27 9.57
C LYS A 15 -13.86 24.92 9.37
N VAL A 16 -13.08 23.84 9.29
CA VAL A 16 -13.59 22.46 9.14
C VAL A 16 -14.67 22.10 10.18
N ARG A 17 -14.50 22.56 11.43
CA ARG A 17 -15.46 22.32 12.52
C ARG A 17 -16.87 22.85 12.23
N GLU A 18 -17.00 23.81 11.31
CA GLU A 18 -18.26 24.51 10.99
C GLU A 18 -19.00 23.84 9.82
N VAL A 19 -18.34 22.92 9.10
CA VAL A 19 -18.90 22.21 7.94
C VAL A 19 -18.93 20.69 8.14
N MET A 20 -18.15 20.15 9.08
CA MET A 20 -18.12 18.72 9.35
C MET A 20 -19.41 18.23 10.03
N THR A 21 -19.73 16.94 9.84
CA THR A 21 -20.71 16.24 10.69
C THR A 21 -20.25 16.31 12.17
N PRO A 22 -21.09 16.82 13.08
CA PRO A 22 -20.74 16.93 14.50
C PRO A 22 -20.73 15.55 15.19
N MET A 23 -20.07 15.49 16.35
CA MET A 23 -20.11 14.31 17.22
C MET A 23 -21.51 14.12 17.84
N PRO A 24 -21.90 12.88 18.20
CA PRO A 24 -21.14 11.64 18.07
C PRO A 24 -21.21 11.04 16.67
N LEU A 25 -20.05 10.61 16.15
CA LEU A 25 -19.99 9.81 14.92
C LEU A 25 -20.24 8.34 15.21
N VAL A 26 -20.80 7.62 14.24
CA VAL A 26 -20.81 6.16 14.24
C VAL A 26 -19.38 5.67 14.03
N THR A 27 -18.90 4.83 14.92
CA THR A 27 -17.52 4.29 14.91
C THR A 27 -17.54 2.77 15.08
N GLY A 28 -16.47 2.11 14.65
CA GLY A 28 -16.17 0.71 14.96
C GLY A 28 -14.99 0.61 15.93
N LYS A 29 -14.85 -0.53 16.62
CA LYS A 29 -13.64 -0.82 17.40
C LYS A 29 -12.52 -1.33 16.50
N VAL A 30 -11.26 -1.08 16.88
CA VAL A 30 -10.11 -1.74 16.26
C VAL A 30 -10.28 -3.26 16.36
N GLY A 31 -10.01 -3.98 15.27
CA GLY A 31 -10.18 -5.43 15.17
C GLY A 31 -11.61 -5.89 14.83
N ILE A 32 -12.54 -4.97 14.55
CA ILE A 32 -13.87 -5.33 14.04
C ILE A 32 -13.78 -6.17 12.76
N SER A 33 -14.62 -7.20 12.65
CA SER A 33 -14.67 -8.03 11.45
C SER A 33 -15.19 -7.22 10.24
N GLY A 34 -14.79 -7.60 9.02
CA GLY A 34 -15.31 -6.97 7.81
C GLY A 34 -16.83 -7.08 7.67
N VAL A 35 -17.42 -8.18 8.13
CA VAL A 35 -18.87 -8.43 8.12
C VAL A 35 -19.59 -7.48 9.08
N ASP A 36 -19.08 -7.31 10.30
CA ASP A 36 -19.68 -6.41 11.29
C ASP A 36 -19.52 -4.94 10.89
N ALA A 37 -18.35 -4.57 10.35
CA ALA A 37 -18.10 -3.25 9.81
C ALA A 37 -19.08 -2.92 8.67
N MET A 38 -19.29 -3.85 7.74
CA MET A 38 -20.29 -3.70 6.68
C MET A 38 -21.71 -3.59 7.25
N GLY A 39 -22.03 -4.35 8.29
CA GLY A 39 -23.29 -4.26 9.01
C GLY A 39 -23.55 -2.86 9.57
N LEU A 40 -22.55 -2.24 10.20
CA LEU A 40 -22.63 -0.86 10.70
C LEU A 40 -22.80 0.15 9.57
N LEU A 41 -21.98 0.07 8.52
CA LEU A 41 -22.06 0.94 7.34
C LEU A 41 -23.47 0.89 6.72
N ARG A 42 -24.02 -0.32 6.53
CA ARG A 42 -25.35 -0.55 5.96
C ARG A 42 -26.47 -0.05 6.87
N ARG A 43 -26.42 -0.38 8.17
CA ARG A 43 -27.45 0.02 9.15
C ARG A 43 -27.57 1.54 9.24
N HIS A 44 -26.42 2.23 9.28
CA HIS A 44 -26.37 3.68 9.44
C HIS A 44 -26.36 4.44 8.10
N LYS A 45 -26.35 3.72 6.96
CA LYS A 45 -26.31 4.29 5.59
C LYS A 45 -25.17 5.29 5.40
N ILE A 46 -23.99 4.95 5.91
CA ILE A 46 -22.76 5.76 5.83
C ILE A 46 -21.71 5.06 4.98
N GLU A 47 -20.81 5.85 4.36
CA GLU A 47 -19.78 5.32 3.46
C GLU A 47 -18.42 5.08 4.12
N LYS A 48 -18.19 5.66 5.30
CA LYS A 48 -16.92 5.66 6.02
C LYS A 48 -17.17 5.36 7.49
N LEU A 49 -16.43 4.41 8.05
CA LEU A 49 -16.52 3.98 9.43
C LEU A 49 -15.15 4.21 10.10
N PRO A 50 -15.00 5.27 10.91
CA PRO A 50 -13.80 5.47 11.71
C PRO A 50 -13.64 4.35 12.72
N LEU A 51 -12.42 3.83 12.87
CA LEU A 51 -12.08 2.82 13.87
C LEU A 51 -11.35 3.47 15.03
N VAL A 52 -11.85 3.25 16.25
CA VAL A 52 -11.30 3.81 17.48
C VAL A 52 -10.86 2.71 18.45
N ASP A 53 -9.84 2.99 19.25
CA ASP A 53 -9.46 2.14 20.38
C ASP A 53 -10.37 2.38 21.61
N ASP A 54 -10.09 1.69 22.72
CA ASP A 54 -10.89 1.79 23.94
C ASP A 54 -10.79 3.17 24.63
N ALA A 55 -9.76 3.96 24.32
CA ALA A 55 -9.64 5.34 24.77
C ALA A 55 -10.35 6.34 23.82
N GLY A 56 -10.99 5.86 22.76
CA GLY A 56 -11.67 6.68 21.77
C GLY A 56 -10.73 7.34 20.76
N VAL A 57 -9.47 6.91 20.68
CA VAL A 57 -8.48 7.47 19.75
C VAL A 57 -8.63 6.80 18.39
N LEU A 58 -8.64 7.60 17.32
CA LEU A 58 -8.72 7.12 15.94
C LEU A 58 -7.48 6.29 15.57
N LYS A 59 -7.69 5.07 15.08
CA LYS A 59 -6.64 4.15 14.63
C LYS A 59 -6.79 3.69 13.19
N GLY A 60 -7.94 3.92 12.56
CA GLY A 60 -8.17 3.51 11.17
C GLY A 60 -9.48 4.02 10.60
N LEU A 61 -9.72 3.69 9.33
CA LEU A 61 -10.94 4.05 8.61
C LEU A 61 -11.28 2.94 7.63
N ILE A 62 -12.50 2.41 7.71
CA ILE A 62 -13.03 1.49 6.71
C ILE A 62 -13.96 2.24 5.78
N THR A 63 -13.91 1.96 4.47
CA THR A 63 -14.83 2.57 3.51
C THR A 63 -15.66 1.52 2.76
N VAL A 64 -16.89 1.88 2.39
CA VAL A 64 -17.74 1.04 1.52
C VAL A 64 -17.06 0.76 0.18
N LYS A 65 -16.24 1.68 -0.32
CA LYS A 65 -15.53 1.54 -1.61
C LYS A 65 -14.57 0.35 -1.61
N ASP A 66 -13.95 0.03 -0.47
CA ASP A 66 -12.98 -1.07 -0.39
C ASP A 66 -13.67 -2.43 -0.56
N PHE A 67 -14.87 -2.59 0.01
CA PHE A 67 -15.69 -3.78 -0.19
C PHE A 67 -16.22 -3.91 -1.63
N VAL A 68 -16.71 -2.81 -2.20
CA VAL A 68 -17.16 -2.80 -3.61
C VAL A 68 -16.00 -3.18 -4.55
N LYS A 69 -14.78 -2.70 -4.29
CA LYS A 69 -13.61 -3.09 -5.06
C LYS A 69 -13.23 -4.55 -4.84
N ALA A 70 -13.32 -5.06 -3.61
CA ALA A 70 -13.02 -6.46 -3.32
C ALA A 70 -13.98 -7.42 -4.03
N GLU A 71 -15.28 -7.11 -4.05
CA GLU A 71 -16.29 -7.88 -4.77
C GLU A 71 -16.11 -7.79 -6.29
N LYS A 72 -15.81 -6.59 -6.80
CA LYS A 72 -15.60 -6.36 -8.24
C LYS A 72 -14.31 -7.02 -8.77
N TYR A 73 -13.29 -7.12 -7.92
CA TYR A 73 -11.97 -7.64 -8.28
C TYR A 73 -11.55 -8.75 -7.30
N PRO A 74 -12.21 -9.92 -7.33
CA PRO A 74 -11.96 -11.00 -6.36
C PRO A 74 -10.54 -11.58 -6.48
N ASN A 75 -9.95 -11.51 -7.67
CA ASN A 75 -8.60 -12.01 -7.96
C ASN A 75 -7.54 -10.89 -7.93
N ALA A 76 -7.82 -9.76 -7.27
CA ALA A 76 -6.84 -8.69 -7.13
C ALA A 76 -5.59 -9.20 -6.39
N ALA A 77 -4.41 -8.95 -6.96
CA ALA A 77 -3.13 -9.27 -6.34
C ALA A 77 -2.93 -8.40 -5.10
N LYS A 78 -2.99 -9.03 -3.93
CA LYS A 78 -2.93 -8.36 -2.63
C LYS A 78 -1.94 -9.04 -1.70
N ASP A 79 -1.36 -8.27 -0.79
CA ASP A 79 -0.55 -8.79 0.30
C ASP A 79 -1.42 -9.40 1.43
N ALA A 80 -0.76 -9.90 2.47
CA ALA A 80 -1.43 -10.49 3.63
C ALA A 80 -2.29 -9.49 4.44
N GLU A 81 -2.06 -8.18 4.29
CA GLU A 81 -2.84 -7.11 4.91
C GLU A 81 -4.01 -6.66 4.02
N GLY A 82 -4.13 -7.20 2.81
CA GLY A 82 -5.19 -6.88 1.85
C GLY A 82 -4.92 -5.64 0.99
N ARG A 83 -3.71 -5.09 1.04
CA ARG A 83 -3.26 -3.97 0.18
C ARG A 83 -2.87 -4.50 -1.19
N LEU A 84 -2.97 -3.68 -2.23
CA LEU A 84 -2.56 -4.09 -3.58
C LEU A 84 -1.04 -4.28 -3.63
N LEU A 85 -0.58 -5.35 -4.29
CA LEU A 85 0.84 -5.56 -4.51
C LEU A 85 1.44 -4.51 -5.45
N VAL A 86 2.61 -4.01 -5.10
CA VAL A 86 3.37 -3.01 -5.85
C VAL A 86 4.82 -3.46 -6.02
N GLY A 87 5.26 -3.47 -7.27
CA GLY A 87 6.66 -3.66 -7.62
C GLY A 87 7.28 -2.40 -8.21
N ALA A 88 8.60 -2.25 -8.08
CA ALA A 88 9.32 -1.13 -8.66
C ALA A 88 10.66 -1.57 -9.28
N ALA A 89 11.03 -0.95 -10.40
CA ALA A 89 12.29 -1.21 -11.09
C ALA A 89 13.37 -0.19 -10.74
N VAL A 90 14.59 -0.68 -10.56
CA VAL A 90 15.81 0.11 -10.34
C VAL A 90 16.93 -0.38 -11.23
N GLY A 91 17.85 0.52 -11.61
CA GLY A 91 19.07 0.14 -12.30
C GLY A 91 20.16 -0.33 -11.33
N VAL A 92 21.41 -0.29 -11.78
CA VAL A 92 22.59 -0.69 -10.98
C VAL A 92 23.61 0.43 -10.75
N ALA A 93 23.43 1.57 -11.40
CA ALA A 93 24.39 2.67 -11.40
C ALA A 93 23.87 3.89 -10.63
N GLY A 94 24.79 4.79 -10.26
CA GLY A 94 24.46 6.04 -9.59
C GLY A 94 23.78 5.82 -8.24
N ASP A 95 22.63 6.46 -8.06
CA ASP A 95 21.81 6.46 -6.84
C ASP A 95 20.80 5.30 -6.76
N ALA A 96 20.97 4.26 -7.61
CA ALA A 96 19.98 3.19 -7.73
C ALA A 96 19.74 2.43 -6.41
N PHE A 97 20.76 2.31 -5.57
CA PHE A 97 20.62 1.65 -4.28
C PHE A 97 19.79 2.49 -3.30
N GLU A 98 20.06 3.79 -3.21
CA GLU A 98 19.31 4.73 -2.38
C GLU A 98 17.84 4.79 -2.82
N ARG A 99 17.60 4.76 -4.14
CA ARG A 99 16.25 4.67 -4.70
C ARG A 99 15.57 3.36 -4.33
N ALA A 100 16.27 2.22 -4.39
CA ALA A 100 15.71 0.93 -3.97
C ALA A 100 15.32 0.96 -2.49
N GLN A 101 16.18 1.50 -1.62
CA GLN A 101 15.86 1.63 -0.20
C GLN A 101 14.65 2.54 0.05
N ALA A 102 14.56 3.68 -0.65
CA ALA A 102 13.42 4.57 -0.55
C ALA A 102 12.10 3.89 -0.99
N LEU A 103 12.14 3.08 -2.05
CA LEU A 103 10.99 2.32 -2.53
C LEU A 103 10.55 1.23 -1.55
N VAL A 104 11.50 0.50 -0.96
CA VAL A 104 11.21 -0.48 0.10
C VAL A 104 10.60 0.22 1.32
N ALA A 105 11.18 1.34 1.76
CA ALA A 105 10.65 2.12 2.88
C ALA A 105 9.24 2.68 2.60
N ALA A 106 8.90 2.94 1.33
CA ALA A 106 7.57 3.34 0.91
C ALA A 106 6.56 2.16 0.84
N GLY A 107 7.03 0.92 1.00
CA GLY A 107 6.18 -0.28 1.03
C GLY A 107 6.06 -1.02 -0.30
N ALA A 108 7.05 -0.92 -1.20
CA ALA A 108 7.12 -1.82 -2.36
C ALA A 108 7.34 -3.27 -1.89
N ASP A 109 6.54 -4.21 -2.41
CA ASP A 109 6.60 -5.63 -2.04
C ASP A 109 7.79 -6.33 -2.68
N PHE A 110 8.18 -5.91 -3.89
CA PHE A 110 9.34 -6.44 -4.59
C PHE A 110 10.06 -5.37 -5.43
N ILE A 111 11.37 -5.57 -5.60
CA ILE A 111 12.24 -4.71 -6.41
C ILE A 111 12.79 -5.51 -7.60
N ILE A 112 12.68 -4.94 -8.78
CA ILE A 112 13.28 -5.48 -10.00
C ILE A 112 14.59 -4.75 -10.26
N VAL A 113 15.71 -5.46 -10.32
CA VAL A 113 16.98 -4.91 -10.79
C VAL A 113 17.00 -5.05 -12.31
N ASP A 114 16.67 -3.97 -13.00
CA ASP A 114 16.44 -3.92 -14.44
C ASP A 114 17.66 -3.31 -15.16
N THR A 115 18.30 -4.13 -16.00
CA THR A 115 19.43 -3.72 -16.84
C THR A 115 19.39 -4.43 -18.19
N ALA A 116 20.02 -3.80 -19.19
CA ALA A 116 20.13 -4.38 -20.53
C ALA A 116 20.95 -5.69 -20.57
N HIS A 117 21.86 -5.91 -19.61
CA HIS A 117 22.66 -7.14 -19.51
C HIS A 117 22.72 -7.65 -18.06
N GLY A 118 21.76 -8.51 -17.72
CA GLY A 118 21.58 -9.07 -16.38
C GLY A 118 22.69 -10.00 -15.92
N HIS A 119 23.41 -10.64 -16.85
CA HIS A 119 24.57 -11.49 -16.54
C HIS A 119 25.84 -10.63 -16.36
N SER A 120 25.71 -9.53 -15.63
CA SER A 120 26.83 -8.68 -15.23
C SER A 120 27.00 -8.74 -13.72
N ARG A 121 28.25 -8.61 -13.26
CA ARG A 121 28.57 -8.60 -11.83
C ARG A 121 27.77 -7.52 -11.06
N LEU A 122 27.52 -6.37 -11.69
CA LEU A 122 26.80 -5.25 -11.08
C LEU A 122 25.38 -5.61 -10.66
N VAL A 123 24.70 -6.50 -11.39
CA VAL A 123 23.34 -6.92 -11.07
C VAL A 123 23.36 -7.85 -9.86
N GLY A 124 24.22 -8.86 -9.85
CA GLY A 124 24.40 -9.73 -8.68
C GLY A 124 24.80 -8.95 -7.42
N ASP A 125 25.78 -8.05 -7.54
CA ASP A 125 26.22 -7.18 -6.45
C ASP A 125 25.05 -6.30 -5.93
N MET A 126 24.23 -5.74 -6.81
CA MET A 126 23.05 -4.94 -6.42
C MET A 126 21.96 -5.79 -5.75
N VAL A 127 21.65 -6.98 -6.30
CA VAL A 127 20.67 -7.91 -5.71
C VAL A 127 21.09 -8.31 -4.30
N ALA A 128 22.35 -8.73 -4.12
CA ALA A 128 22.91 -9.08 -2.83
C ALA A 128 22.88 -7.89 -1.85
N LYS A 129 23.22 -6.68 -2.33
CA LYS A 129 23.19 -5.46 -1.52
C LYS A 129 21.78 -5.12 -1.04
N ILE A 130 20.77 -5.20 -1.91
CA ILE A 130 19.36 -4.96 -1.53
C ILE A 130 18.90 -6.00 -0.51
N LYS A 131 19.09 -7.29 -0.79
CA LYS A 131 18.70 -8.39 0.11
C LYS A 131 19.33 -8.27 1.50
N SER A 132 20.59 -7.85 1.57
CA SER A 132 21.31 -7.69 2.85
C SER A 132 20.80 -6.52 3.69
N ASN A 133 20.24 -5.48 3.05
CA ASN A 133 19.78 -4.26 3.73
C ASN A 133 18.26 -4.19 3.94
N ALA A 134 17.50 -5.02 3.23
CA ALA A 134 16.04 -5.10 3.30
C ALA A 134 15.60 -6.56 3.47
N PRO A 135 15.88 -7.19 4.63
CA PRO A 135 15.46 -8.57 4.90
C PRO A 135 13.94 -8.65 4.91
N GLY A 136 13.38 -9.31 3.90
CA GLY A 136 11.92 -9.46 3.72
C GLY A 136 11.39 -8.91 2.39
N VAL A 137 12.17 -8.10 1.66
CA VAL A 137 11.77 -7.71 0.30
C VAL A 137 12.16 -8.79 -0.71
N ASP A 138 11.27 -9.07 -1.64
CA ASP A 138 11.59 -9.89 -2.80
C ASP A 138 12.38 -9.08 -3.83
N VAL A 139 13.40 -9.71 -4.42
CA VAL A 139 14.26 -9.08 -5.42
C VAL A 139 14.28 -9.95 -6.65
N ILE A 140 13.97 -9.34 -7.79
CA ILE A 140 13.92 -10.01 -9.09
C ILE A 140 15.09 -9.47 -9.92
N GLY A 141 16.07 -10.33 -10.21
CA GLY A 141 17.21 -9.99 -11.05
C GLY A 141 16.93 -10.26 -12.53
N GLY A 142 17.37 -9.36 -13.41
CA GLY A 142 17.23 -9.53 -14.86
C GLY A 142 17.97 -8.47 -15.69
N ASN A 143 17.94 -8.57 -17.03
CA ASN A 143 17.39 -9.69 -17.82
C ASN A 143 18.49 -10.68 -18.20
N ILE A 144 18.16 -11.97 -18.20
CA ILE A 144 19.08 -13.07 -18.54
C ILE A 144 18.49 -13.94 -19.63
N ALA A 145 19.36 -14.54 -20.46
CA ALA A 145 18.95 -15.39 -21.58
C ALA A 145 19.72 -16.72 -21.64
N THR A 146 20.57 -16.99 -20.65
CA THR A 146 21.38 -18.22 -20.59
C THR A 146 21.26 -18.89 -19.24
N ARG A 147 21.55 -20.19 -19.19
CA ARG A 147 21.56 -20.98 -17.95
C ARG A 147 22.58 -20.42 -16.95
N GLU A 148 23.73 -20.00 -17.45
CA GLU A 148 24.82 -19.45 -16.64
C GLU A 148 24.40 -18.13 -16.00
N GLY A 149 23.70 -17.26 -16.74
CA GLY A 149 23.15 -16.02 -16.20
C GLY A 149 22.08 -16.28 -15.13
N ALA A 150 21.27 -17.33 -15.29
CA ALA A 150 20.32 -17.75 -14.26
C ALA A 150 21.03 -18.25 -13.01
N GLN A 151 22.03 -19.10 -13.17
CA GLN A 151 22.81 -19.62 -12.05
C GLN A 151 23.51 -18.49 -11.29
N ALA A 152 24.12 -17.55 -11.99
CA ALA A 152 24.82 -16.40 -11.40
C ALA A 152 23.93 -15.44 -10.60
N LEU A 153 22.60 -15.43 -10.82
CA LEU A 153 21.65 -14.65 -10.02
C LEU A 153 21.09 -15.43 -8.83
N VAL A 154 21.16 -16.77 -8.88
CA VAL A 154 20.68 -17.66 -7.82
C VAL A 154 21.76 -17.91 -6.76
N ASP A 155 23.03 -17.97 -7.19
CA ASP A 155 24.21 -18.10 -6.32
C ASP A 155 24.42 -16.86 -5.43
#